data_AF-A0A6J4TM32-F1
#
_entry.id   AF-A0A6J4TM32-F1
#
_cell.length_a   1.000
_cell.length_b   1.000
_cell.length_c   1.000
_cell.angle_alpha   90.00
_cell.angle_beta   90.00
_cell.angle_gamma   90.00
#
_symmetry.space_group_name_H-M   'P 1'
#
loop_
_entity.id
_entity.type
_entity.pdbx_description
1 polymer ?
#
loop_
_entity_poly.entity_id
_entity_poly.type
_entity_poly.pdbx_seq_one_letter_code
_entity_poly.pdbx_strand_id
1 'polypeptide(L)'
;MGTRILLALLVAALGAGCAGARGERDAPTSDADLLHAAVAQLTSVIVYDIFSPPQASRAYAYASVAAYEALRHADPTYRSLAGQLNGLGPVPAPAAGAEHSLPLAGVHAFMAVGRALTFSRDRMDSLRTAMDERFRRRGMSEAVYARSIAYGDTVAAHVLAWAAKDSFAQTRGYPKFSVTATPGRWTPTPPAYMDGVEPNWGRVRPFVLDSSSQYRPEPPIPYDTSAGSRYVAQMREVYETGKRLTDEQRAITAFWDCNPYVMHVQGHTMFATKKVTPGGHWMGIAGIAARKAGADPLRSADAYARTAIALADGFISSWEEKYRSGMPRPETVINAQLDETW
;
A
#
# COMPACT_ATOMS: atom_id res chain seq x y z
N MET A 1 13.78 -66.56 -15.57
CA MET A 1 13.67 -66.05 -14.18
C MET A 1 14.08 -64.57 -14.12
N GLY A 2 13.54 -63.71 -15.00
CA GLY A 2 14.13 -62.40 -15.29
C GLY A 2 13.14 -61.22 -15.41
N THR A 3 11.84 -61.43 -15.19
CA THR A 3 10.83 -60.39 -15.41
C THR A 3 10.06 -59.99 -14.15
N ARG A 4 10.30 -60.65 -13.02
CA ARG A 4 9.66 -60.34 -11.72
C ARG A 4 10.52 -59.48 -10.78
N ILE A 5 11.80 -59.27 -11.10
CA ILE A 5 12.72 -58.47 -10.27
C ILE A 5 12.70 -56.98 -10.66
N LEU A 6 12.42 -56.65 -11.94
CA LEU A 6 12.35 -55.25 -12.38
C LEU A 6 11.13 -54.48 -11.84
N LEU A 7 10.02 -55.17 -11.54
CA LEU A 7 8.82 -54.51 -11.01
C LEU A 7 8.92 -54.18 -9.50
N ALA A 8 9.79 -54.88 -8.76
CA ALA A 8 10.02 -54.62 -7.34
C ALA A 8 10.93 -53.40 -7.11
N LEU A 9 11.82 -53.09 -8.05
CA LEU A 9 12.72 -51.92 -7.97
C LEU A 9 12.05 -50.61 -8.41
N LEU A 10 10.99 -50.66 -9.21
CA LEU A 10 10.24 -49.44 -9.61
C LEU A 10 9.26 -48.95 -8.53
N VAL A 11 8.84 -49.81 -7.61
CA VAL A 11 7.92 -49.43 -6.51
C VAL A 11 8.69 -48.87 -5.31
N ALA A 12 9.98 -49.21 -5.14
CA ALA A 12 10.82 -48.67 -4.06
C ALA A 12 11.32 -47.23 -4.33
N ALA A 13 11.30 -46.76 -5.58
CA ALA A 13 11.73 -45.40 -5.94
C ALA A 13 10.62 -44.33 -5.77
N LEU A 14 9.38 -44.72 -5.48
CA LEU A 14 8.25 -43.80 -5.23
C LEU A 14 8.09 -43.40 -3.75
N GLY A 15 8.94 -43.93 -2.85
CA GLY A 15 8.85 -43.69 -1.39
C GLY A 15 9.82 -42.64 -0.83
N ALA A 16 10.74 -42.10 -1.62
CA ALA A 16 11.82 -41.22 -1.13
C ALA A 16 11.70 -39.73 -1.55
N GLY A 17 10.60 -39.34 -2.19
CA GLY A 17 10.41 -37.98 -2.73
C GLY A 17 9.71 -36.98 -1.81
N CYS A 18 9.21 -37.38 -0.64
CA CYS A 18 8.33 -36.54 0.20
C CYS A 18 8.92 -36.12 1.56
N ALA A 19 10.24 -36.11 1.72
CA ALA A 19 10.90 -35.68 2.96
C ALA A 19 11.57 -34.29 2.87
N GLY A 20 11.56 -33.63 1.71
CA GLY A 20 12.29 -32.36 1.49
C GLY A 20 11.50 -31.06 1.66
N ALA A 21 10.16 -31.11 1.84
CA ALA A 21 9.31 -29.91 1.84
C ALA A 21 8.52 -29.69 3.15
N ARG A 22 8.96 -30.30 4.26
CA ARG A 22 8.40 -30.04 5.60
C ARG A 22 9.28 -29.14 6.47
N GLY A 23 10.50 -28.81 6.02
CA GLY A 23 11.48 -28.04 6.82
C GLY A 23 11.27 -26.52 6.90
N GLU A 24 10.43 -25.92 6.04
CA GLU A 24 10.21 -24.46 6.03
C GLU A 24 8.94 -24.00 6.78
N ARG A 25 8.10 -24.92 7.28
CA ARG A 25 6.85 -24.54 7.97
C ARG A 25 6.99 -24.33 9.48
N ASP A 26 8.14 -24.70 10.07
CA ASP A 26 8.33 -24.78 11.52
C ASP A 26 9.48 -23.90 12.06
N ALA A 27 10.03 -22.97 11.26
CA ALA A 27 10.89 -21.94 11.83
C ALA A 27 10.06 -21.12 12.85
N PRO A 28 10.54 -20.91 14.09
CA PRO A 28 9.86 -20.04 15.04
C PRO A 28 9.66 -18.68 14.37
N THR A 29 8.41 -18.35 14.10
CA THR A 29 8.07 -17.05 13.53
C THR A 29 8.48 -16.00 14.57
N SER A 30 9.33 -15.03 14.23
CA SER A 30 9.65 -13.94 15.16
C SER A 30 8.43 -13.04 15.38
N ASP A 31 8.47 -12.14 16.36
CA ASP A 31 7.46 -11.09 16.49
C ASP A 31 7.46 -10.13 15.27
N ALA A 32 8.64 -9.87 14.68
CA ALA A 32 8.77 -9.02 13.50
C ALA A 32 8.10 -9.67 12.29
N ASP A 33 8.23 -11.00 12.15
CA ASP A 33 7.56 -11.77 11.09
C ASP A 33 6.04 -11.68 11.17
N LEU A 34 5.45 -11.57 12.36
CA LEU A 34 4.01 -11.37 12.53
C LEU A 34 3.58 -9.98 12.05
N LEU A 35 4.36 -8.94 12.36
CA LEU A 35 4.12 -7.59 11.86
C LEU A 35 4.24 -7.52 10.33
N HIS A 36 5.29 -8.09 9.75
CA HIS A 36 5.46 -8.17 8.30
C HIS A 36 4.29 -8.92 7.63
N ALA A 37 3.81 -10.00 8.26
CA ALA A 37 2.64 -10.73 7.77
C ALA A 37 1.37 -9.89 7.85
N ALA A 38 1.16 -9.11 8.92
CA ALA A 38 0.02 -8.20 9.04
C ALA A 38 0.02 -7.11 7.95
N VAL A 39 1.19 -6.53 7.63
CA VAL A 39 1.33 -5.57 6.53
C VAL A 39 0.98 -6.22 5.19
N ALA A 40 1.51 -7.41 4.90
CA ALA A 40 1.20 -8.15 3.68
C ALA A 40 -0.29 -8.53 3.58
N GLN A 41 -0.92 -8.87 4.71
CA GLN A 41 -2.35 -9.14 4.79
C GLN A 41 -3.19 -7.90 4.46
N LEU A 42 -2.86 -6.72 5.02
CA LEU A 42 -3.52 -5.47 4.65
C LEU A 42 -3.35 -5.17 3.16
N THR A 43 -2.14 -5.37 2.60
CA THR A 43 -1.90 -5.25 1.15
C THR A 43 -2.83 -6.14 0.34
N SER A 44 -3.00 -7.40 0.76
CA SER A 44 -3.88 -8.35 0.05
C SER A 44 -5.34 -7.90 0.05
N VAL A 45 -5.80 -7.27 1.14
CA VAL A 45 -7.16 -6.73 1.25
C VAL A 45 -7.32 -5.47 0.41
N ILE A 46 -6.36 -4.55 0.43
CA ILE A 46 -6.33 -3.34 -0.41
C ILE A 46 -6.41 -3.71 -1.91
N VAL A 47 -5.68 -4.74 -2.33
CA VAL A 47 -5.75 -5.27 -3.71
C VAL A 47 -7.12 -5.89 -3.98
N TYR A 48 -7.68 -6.63 -3.03
CA TYR A 48 -8.98 -7.25 -3.18
C TYR A 48 -10.11 -6.21 -3.33
N ASP A 49 -10.05 -5.15 -2.52
CA ASP A 49 -11.02 -4.04 -2.47
C ASP A 49 -10.81 -2.98 -3.56
N ILE A 50 -9.76 -3.10 -4.39
CA ILE A 50 -9.46 -2.21 -5.53
C ILE A 50 -9.32 -0.74 -5.06
N PHE A 51 -8.55 -0.54 -4.01
CA PHE A 51 -8.25 0.81 -3.51
C PHE A 51 -7.41 1.59 -4.52
N SER A 52 -7.72 2.89 -4.66
CA SER A 52 -6.83 3.80 -5.39
C SER A 52 -5.48 3.93 -4.69
N PRO A 53 -4.39 4.27 -5.43
CA PRO A 53 -3.10 4.57 -4.81
C PRO A 53 -3.15 5.55 -3.61
N PRO A 54 -3.81 6.73 -3.71
CA PRO A 54 -3.97 7.62 -2.57
C PRO A 54 -4.71 6.99 -1.38
N GLN A 55 -5.85 6.33 -1.61
CA GLN A 55 -6.60 5.66 -0.53
C GLN A 55 -5.79 4.56 0.16
N ALA A 56 -5.04 3.78 -0.60
CA ALA A 56 -4.15 2.74 -0.06
C ALA A 56 -3.09 3.35 0.86
N SER A 57 -2.45 4.46 0.45
CA SER A 57 -1.43 5.14 1.27
C SER A 57 -1.99 5.61 2.61
N ARG A 58 -3.22 6.14 2.62
CA ARG A 58 -3.92 6.55 3.85
C ARG A 58 -4.15 5.38 4.80
N ALA A 59 -4.59 4.24 4.29
CA ALA A 59 -4.81 3.04 5.09
C ALA A 59 -3.51 2.53 5.73
N TYR A 60 -2.41 2.45 4.96
CA TYR A 60 -1.11 2.06 5.50
C TYR A 60 -0.60 3.03 6.56
N ALA A 61 -0.73 4.34 6.35
CA ALA A 61 -0.20 5.34 7.27
C ALA A 61 -0.85 5.24 8.65
N TYR A 62 -2.19 5.25 8.74
CA TYR A 62 -2.87 5.12 10.02
C TYR A 62 -2.63 3.77 10.69
N ALA A 63 -2.67 2.66 9.94
CA ALA A 63 -2.40 1.34 10.51
C ALA A 63 -0.97 1.22 11.06
N SER A 64 0.02 1.75 10.34
CA SER A 64 1.42 1.73 10.75
C SER A 64 1.70 2.63 11.95
N VAL A 65 1.05 3.81 12.02
CA VAL A 65 1.10 4.69 13.21
C VAL A 65 0.54 3.97 14.44
N ALA A 66 -0.58 3.26 14.30
CA ALA A 66 -1.15 2.49 15.41
C ALA A 66 -0.22 1.38 15.90
N ALA A 67 0.43 0.66 14.98
CA ALA A 67 1.42 -0.35 15.33
C ALA A 67 2.60 0.26 16.09
N TYR A 68 3.16 1.36 15.56
CA TYR A 68 4.30 2.05 16.14
C TYR A 68 4.00 2.59 17.54
N GLU A 69 2.87 3.29 17.72
CA GLU A 69 2.51 3.88 19.00
C GLU A 69 2.23 2.84 20.09
N ALA A 70 1.72 1.66 19.72
CA ALA A 70 1.59 0.55 20.66
C ALA A 70 2.95 -0.10 20.99
N LEU A 71 3.84 -0.24 20.01
CA LEU A 71 5.13 -0.92 20.16
C LEU A 71 6.22 -0.09 20.84
N ARG A 72 6.21 1.25 20.67
CA ARG A 72 7.31 2.13 21.12
C ARG A 72 7.62 2.05 22.60
N HIS A 73 6.67 1.59 23.42
CA HIS A 73 6.87 1.41 24.85
C HIS A 73 7.89 0.31 25.19
N ALA A 74 8.33 -0.51 24.22
CA ALA A 74 9.39 -1.49 24.39
C ALA A 74 10.78 -0.85 24.54
N ASP A 75 10.97 0.38 24.03
CA ASP A 75 12.23 1.11 24.12
C ASP A 75 11.97 2.63 24.24
N PRO A 76 12.32 3.27 25.37
CA PRO A 76 12.05 4.68 25.61
C PRO A 76 12.78 5.64 24.67
N THR A 77 13.77 5.16 23.89
CA THR A 77 14.44 5.97 22.85
C THR A 77 13.53 6.27 21.67
N TYR A 78 12.47 5.48 21.45
CA TYR A 78 11.46 5.71 20.43
C TYR A 78 10.38 6.67 20.94
N ARG A 79 10.41 7.90 20.42
CA ARG A 79 9.50 8.99 20.81
C ARG A 79 8.13 8.81 20.18
N SER A 80 7.07 9.12 20.92
CA SER A 80 5.72 9.20 20.35
C SER A 80 5.65 10.18 19.17
N LEU A 81 4.92 9.81 18.14
CA LEU A 81 4.55 10.65 17.00
C LEU A 81 3.50 11.71 17.38
N ALA A 82 2.90 11.62 18.58
CA ALA A 82 2.04 12.66 19.13
C ALA A 82 2.78 14.01 19.19
N GLY A 83 2.13 15.07 18.71
CA GLY A 83 2.73 16.40 18.60
C GLY A 83 3.78 16.56 17.49
N GLN A 84 4.17 15.47 16.80
CA GLN A 84 5.00 15.53 15.59
C GLN A 84 4.14 15.42 14.32
N LEU A 85 3.05 14.65 14.37
CA LEU A 85 2.08 14.56 13.28
C LEU A 85 0.93 15.54 13.49
N ASN A 86 0.47 16.15 12.40
CA ASN A 86 -0.61 17.12 12.40
C ASN A 86 -1.88 16.57 13.08
N GLY A 87 -2.24 17.17 14.20
CA GLY A 87 -3.44 16.85 14.97
C GLY A 87 -3.41 15.52 15.73
N LEU A 88 -2.27 14.80 15.79
CA LEU A 88 -2.14 13.62 16.62
C LEU A 88 -1.87 14.03 18.07
N GLY A 89 -2.85 13.81 18.94
CA GLY A 89 -2.70 14.03 20.38
C GLY A 89 -1.95 12.90 21.09
N PRO A 90 -1.69 13.02 22.41
CA PRO A 90 -1.04 11.98 23.19
C PRO A 90 -1.78 10.64 23.11
N VAL A 91 -1.09 9.59 22.68
CA VAL A 91 -1.64 8.23 22.58
C VAL A 91 -1.58 7.55 23.95
N PRO A 92 -2.64 6.84 24.40
CA PRO A 92 -2.65 6.16 25.69
C PRO A 92 -1.48 5.18 25.85
N ALA A 93 -0.85 5.20 27.03
CA ALA A 93 0.20 4.26 27.41
C ALA A 93 -0.40 2.93 27.92
N PRO A 94 0.33 1.81 27.86
CA PRO A 94 -0.12 0.56 28.47
C PRO A 94 -0.20 0.71 29.99
N ALA A 95 -1.06 -0.08 30.64
CA ALA A 95 -1.23 -0.02 32.09
C ALA A 95 0.09 -0.34 32.82
N ALA A 96 0.49 0.53 33.75
CA ALA A 96 1.71 0.36 34.53
C ALA A 96 1.64 -0.87 35.45
N GLY A 97 2.78 -1.53 35.66
CA GLY A 97 2.90 -2.65 36.61
C GLY A 97 2.28 -3.97 36.16
N ALA A 98 1.72 -4.05 34.95
CA ALA A 98 1.20 -5.28 34.37
C ALA A 98 1.99 -5.70 33.13
N GLU A 99 2.25 -7.00 33.00
CA GLU A 99 2.91 -7.56 31.83
C GLU A 99 1.98 -7.49 30.60
N HIS A 100 2.52 -6.98 29.48
CA HIS A 100 1.88 -6.89 28.17
C HIS A 100 2.83 -7.45 27.10
N SER A 101 2.28 -8.09 26.08
CA SER A 101 2.99 -8.34 24.82
C SER A 101 2.75 -7.15 23.90
N LEU A 102 3.71 -6.23 23.85
CA LEU A 102 3.66 -5.07 22.95
C LEU A 102 3.65 -5.49 21.45
N PRO A 103 4.35 -6.57 21.02
CA PRO A 103 4.19 -7.11 19.69
C PRO A 103 2.75 -7.52 19.34
N LEU A 104 2.07 -8.23 20.24
CA LEU A 104 0.66 -8.56 20.04
C LEU A 104 -0.20 -7.30 19.97
N ALA A 105 -0.02 -6.37 20.90
CA ALA A 105 -0.78 -5.12 20.91
C ALA A 105 -0.59 -4.29 19.63
N GLY A 106 0.64 -4.17 19.13
CA GLY A 106 0.95 -3.43 17.91
C GLY A 106 0.42 -4.08 16.64
N VAL A 107 0.56 -5.40 16.50
CA VAL A 107 -0.03 -6.13 15.36
C VAL A 107 -1.55 -6.07 15.40
N HIS A 108 -2.16 -6.23 16.58
CA HIS A 108 -3.61 -6.11 16.75
C HIS A 108 -4.10 -4.70 16.41
N ALA A 109 -3.43 -3.66 16.90
CA ALA A 109 -3.76 -2.27 16.60
C ALA A 109 -3.67 -1.99 15.08
N PHE A 110 -2.60 -2.46 14.43
CA PHE A 110 -2.44 -2.37 12.97
C PHE A 110 -3.63 -2.99 12.23
N MET A 111 -3.98 -4.23 12.57
CA MET A 111 -5.05 -4.97 11.89
C MET A 111 -6.43 -4.38 12.18
N ALA A 112 -6.68 -3.87 13.39
CA ALA A 112 -7.92 -3.22 13.76
C ALA A 112 -8.13 -1.90 12.98
N VAL A 113 -7.09 -1.08 12.85
CA VAL A 113 -7.14 0.14 12.03
C VAL A 113 -7.28 -0.21 10.54
N GLY A 114 -6.51 -1.18 10.05
CA GLY A 114 -6.62 -1.68 8.68
C GLY A 114 -8.04 -2.13 8.36
N ARG A 115 -8.64 -2.95 9.22
CA ARG A 115 -10.03 -3.42 9.10
C ARG A 115 -11.03 -2.26 9.01
N ALA A 116 -10.85 -1.23 9.82
CA ALA A 116 -11.75 -0.09 9.84
C ALA A 116 -11.65 0.79 8.59
N LEU A 117 -10.48 0.82 7.94
CA LEU A 117 -10.18 1.64 6.76
C LEU A 117 -10.28 0.89 5.42
N THR A 118 -10.57 -0.41 5.44
CA THR A 118 -10.87 -1.24 4.26
C THR A 118 -12.36 -1.59 4.15
N PHE A 119 -12.81 -2.10 3.00
CA PHE A 119 -14.21 -2.49 2.77
C PHE A 119 -14.49 -3.95 3.17
N SER A 120 -13.59 -4.88 2.86
CA SER A 120 -13.76 -6.32 3.16
C SER A 120 -13.50 -6.67 4.62
N ARG A 121 -14.41 -6.25 5.52
CA ARG A 121 -14.30 -6.46 6.97
C ARG A 121 -14.22 -7.93 7.36
N ASP A 122 -15.06 -8.80 6.78
CA ASP A 122 -15.06 -10.23 7.10
C ASP A 122 -13.73 -10.89 6.75
N ARG A 123 -13.11 -10.49 5.62
CA ARG A 123 -11.77 -10.96 5.24
C ARG A 123 -10.73 -10.54 6.26
N MET A 124 -10.76 -9.28 6.71
CA MET A 124 -9.86 -8.81 7.77
C MET A 124 -10.11 -9.53 9.09
N ASP A 125 -11.36 -9.86 9.44
CA ASP A 125 -11.71 -10.62 10.64
C ASP A 125 -11.17 -12.05 10.61
N SER A 126 -11.25 -12.72 9.46
CA SER A 126 -10.64 -14.04 9.27
C SER A 126 -9.11 -13.98 9.39
N LEU A 127 -8.47 -12.97 8.78
CA LEU A 127 -7.02 -12.79 8.87
C LEU A 127 -6.56 -12.48 10.30
N ARG A 128 -7.33 -11.65 11.03
CA ARG A 128 -7.07 -11.34 12.44
C ARG A 128 -7.20 -12.57 13.32
N THR A 129 -8.26 -13.36 13.15
CA THR A 129 -8.44 -14.63 13.88
C THR A 129 -7.24 -15.57 13.67
N ALA A 130 -6.79 -15.72 12.42
CA ALA A 130 -5.61 -16.53 12.12
C ALA A 130 -4.32 -15.96 12.74
N MET A 131 -4.19 -14.62 12.84
CA MET A 131 -3.06 -13.97 13.51
C MET A 131 -3.10 -14.20 15.02
N ASP A 132 -4.26 -14.07 15.65
CA ASP A 132 -4.48 -14.30 17.09
C ASP A 132 -4.05 -15.72 17.49
N GLU A 133 -4.41 -16.72 16.68
CA GLU A 133 -3.98 -18.10 16.90
C GLU A 133 -2.45 -18.27 16.82
N ARG A 134 -1.77 -17.54 15.94
CA ARG A 134 -0.29 -17.57 15.84
C ARG A 134 0.36 -17.00 17.10
N PHE A 135 -0.23 -15.97 17.71
CA PHE A 135 0.24 -15.46 19.00
C PHE A 135 -0.05 -16.42 20.16
N ARG A 136 -1.27 -16.97 20.23
CA ARG A 136 -1.66 -17.91 21.30
C ARG A 136 -0.80 -19.17 21.33
N ARG A 137 -0.39 -19.71 20.17
CA ARG A 137 0.51 -20.87 20.09
C ARG A 137 1.90 -20.63 20.70
N ARG A 138 2.25 -19.39 21.07
CA ARG A 138 3.53 -19.05 21.72
C ARG A 138 3.51 -19.23 23.24
N GLY A 139 2.42 -19.74 23.82
CA GLY A 139 2.36 -20.08 25.25
C GLY A 139 2.16 -18.89 26.20
N MET A 140 1.67 -17.76 25.68
CA MET A 140 1.32 -16.59 26.49
C MET A 140 0.12 -16.91 27.40
N SER A 141 0.14 -16.42 28.64
CA SER A 141 -1.01 -16.55 29.54
C SER A 141 -2.22 -15.79 29.01
N GLU A 142 -3.43 -16.29 29.26
CA GLU A 142 -4.68 -15.63 28.82
C GLU A 142 -4.79 -14.20 29.40
N ALA A 143 -4.27 -13.97 30.60
CA ALA A 143 -4.25 -12.65 31.22
C ALA A 143 -3.36 -11.65 30.46
N VAL A 144 -2.16 -12.07 30.02
CA VAL A 144 -1.28 -11.22 29.19
C VAL A 144 -1.89 -11.02 27.81
N TYR A 145 -2.47 -12.07 27.20
CA TYR A 145 -3.15 -11.98 25.91
C TYR A 145 -4.28 -10.95 25.94
N ALA A 146 -5.23 -11.12 26.87
CA ALA A 146 -6.39 -10.24 27.01
C ALA A 146 -5.99 -8.78 27.25
N ARG A 147 -4.99 -8.53 28.11
CA ARG A 147 -4.46 -7.17 28.34
C ARG A 147 -3.82 -6.57 27.09
N SER A 148 -3.07 -7.37 26.32
CA SER A 148 -2.39 -6.91 25.11
C SER A 148 -3.38 -6.57 23.99
N ILE A 149 -4.42 -7.37 23.81
CA ILE A 149 -5.54 -7.08 22.90
C ILE A 149 -6.25 -5.79 23.32
N ALA A 150 -6.63 -5.67 24.60
CA ALA A 150 -7.31 -4.48 25.11
C ALA A 150 -6.47 -3.20 24.93
N TYR A 151 -5.16 -3.30 25.12
CA TYR A 151 -4.25 -2.19 24.84
C TYR A 151 -4.20 -1.84 23.35
N GLY A 152 -4.08 -2.84 22.47
CA GLY A 152 -4.12 -2.64 21.02
C GLY A 152 -5.44 -2.01 20.54
N ASP A 153 -6.58 -2.42 21.09
CA ASP A 153 -7.89 -1.81 20.81
C ASP A 153 -7.94 -0.34 21.24
N THR A 154 -7.36 -0.02 22.40
CA THR A 154 -7.28 1.36 22.91
C THR A 154 -6.48 2.25 21.96
N VAL A 155 -5.33 1.77 21.49
CA VAL A 155 -4.49 2.51 20.52
C VAL A 155 -5.21 2.64 19.18
N ALA A 156 -5.81 1.57 18.66
CA ALA A 156 -6.55 1.59 17.40
C ALA A 156 -7.73 2.58 17.44
N ALA A 157 -8.52 2.58 18.52
CA ALA A 157 -9.62 3.52 18.70
C ALA A 157 -9.14 4.98 18.72
N HIS A 158 -8.03 5.26 19.42
CA HIS A 158 -7.42 6.58 19.44
C HIS A 158 -6.99 7.05 18.04
N VAL A 159 -6.27 6.19 17.30
CA VAL A 159 -5.81 6.49 15.94
C VAL A 159 -6.97 6.66 14.96
N LEU A 160 -8.03 5.85 15.06
CA LEU A 160 -9.23 5.99 14.22
C LEU A 160 -10.00 7.29 14.52
N ALA A 161 -10.07 7.70 15.79
CA ALA A 161 -10.66 8.99 16.15
C ALA A 161 -9.87 10.18 15.58
N TRP A 162 -8.54 10.07 15.52
CA TRP A 162 -7.68 11.03 14.84
C TRP A 162 -7.84 11.00 13.31
N ALA A 163 -7.95 9.80 12.72
CA ALA A 163 -8.15 9.60 11.29
C ALA A 163 -9.51 10.12 10.80
N ALA A 164 -10.56 10.04 11.62
CA ALA A 164 -11.89 10.56 11.27
C ALA A 164 -11.94 12.09 11.08
N LYS A 165 -10.91 12.80 11.55
CA LYS A 165 -10.79 14.27 11.50
C LYS A 165 -9.84 14.77 10.41
N ASP A 166 -9.48 13.93 9.44
CA ASP A 166 -8.51 14.26 8.40
C ASP A 166 -9.12 14.78 7.09
N SER A 167 -10.40 15.13 7.11
CA SER A 167 -11.17 15.62 5.96
C SER A 167 -11.47 14.58 4.87
N PHE A 168 -11.05 13.32 4.98
CA PHE A 168 -11.33 12.28 3.98
C PHE A 168 -12.84 12.06 3.77
N ALA A 169 -13.63 11.98 4.83
CA ALA A 169 -15.08 11.77 4.72
C ALA A 169 -15.77 12.93 3.98
N GLN A 170 -15.37 14.16 4.26
CA GLN A 170 -15.87 15.37 3.61
C GLN A 170 -15.54 15.39 2.12
N THR A 171 -14.33 14.95 1.75
CA THR A 171 -13.93 14.89 0.33
C THR A 171 -14.80 13.97 -0.53
N ARG A 172 -15.54 13.02 0.08
CA ARG A 172 -16.47 12.13 -0.64
C ARG A 172 -17.69 12.86 -1.19
N GLY A 173 -18.05 14.00 -0.59
CA GLY A 173 -19.16 14.85 -1.03
C GLY A 173 -18.74 16.01 -1.93
N TYR A 174 -17.44 16.17 -2.22
CA TYR A 174 -16.97 17.24 -3.09
C TYR A 174 -17.19 16.93 -4.57
N PRO A 175 -17.27 17.96 -5.44
CA PRO A 175 -17.45 17.75 -6.87
C PRO A 175 -16.36 16.87 -7.48
N LYS A 176 -16.76 16.07 -8.47
CA LYS A 176 -15.83 15.36 -9.35
C LYS A 176 -15.05 16.35 -10.21
N PHE A 177 -13.96 15.87 -10.83
CA PHE A 177 -13.21 16.66 -11.80
C PHE A 177 -14.08 16.94 -13.04
N SER A 178 -14.24 18.21 -13.38
CA SER A 178 -14.99 18.61 -14.59
C SER A 178 -14.12 18.46 -15.82
N VAL A 179 -14.52 17.55 -16.71
CA VAL A 179 -13.91 17.38 -18.04
C VAL A 179 -14.46 18.46 -18.97
N THR A 180 -13.58 19.22 -19.61
CA THR A 180 -13.94 20.31 -20.53
C THR A 180 -13.22 20.13 -21.87
N ALA A 181 -13.79 20.66 -22.96
CA ALA A 181 -13.18 20.61 -24.29
C ALA A 181 -11.97 21.56 -24.50
N THR A 182 -11.45 22.14 -23.41
CA THR A 182 -10.28 23.02 -23.45
C THR A 182 -9.04 22.23 -23.89
N PRO A 183 -8.35 22.64 -24.97
CA PRO A 183 -7.09 22.01 -25.38
C PRO A 183 -6.06 21.99 -24.26
N GLY A 184 -5.29 20.92 -24.18
CA GLY A 184 -4.26 20.79 -23.14
C GLY A 184 -4.79 20.53 -21.74
N ARG A 185 -6.05 20.10 -21.59
CA ARG A 185 -6.59 19.63 -20.32
C ARG A 185 -6.78 18.12 -20.31
N TRP A 186 -6.62 17.51 -19.14
CA TRP A 186 -6.83 16.10 -18.92
C TRP A 186 -8.26 15.69 -19.27
N THR A 187 -8.35 14.59 -20.02
CA THR A 187 -9.59 13.89 -20.33
C THR A 187 -9.43 12.41 -19.95
N PRO A 188 -10.54 11.70 -19.69
CA PRO A 188 -10.51 10.25 -19.52
C PRO A 188 -9.93 9.55 -20.75
N THR A 189 -9.15 8.49 -20.52
CA THR A 189 -8.46 7.74 -21.57
C THR A 189 -9.10 6.36 -21.82
N PRO A 190 -8.96 5.79 -23.03
CA PRO A 190 -9.38 4.42 -23.32
C PRO A 190 -8.65 3.39 -22.43
N PRO A 191 -9.18 2.16 -22.32
CA PRO A 191 -10.47 1.71 -22.86
C PRO A 191 -11.66 2.07 -21.95
N ALA A 192 -11.41 2.43 -20.69
CA ALA A 192 -12.46 2.53 -19.68
C ALA A 192 -13.05 3.94 -19.50
N TYR A 193 -12.34 4.99 -19.95
CA TYR A 193 -12.77 6.39 -19.82
C TYR A 193 -13.25 6.75 -18.40
N MET A 194 -12.52 6.27 -17.40
CA MET A 194 -12.85 6.47 -15.99
C MET A 194 -12.71 7.95 -15.58
N ASP A 195 -13.56 8.36 -14.64
CA ASP A 195 -13.43 9.65 -13.95
C ASP A 195 -12.04 9.78 -13.31
N GLY A 196 -11.57 11.02 -13.20
CA GLY A 196 -10.31 11.32 -12.52
C GLY A 196 -10.33 10.80 -11.08
N VAL A 197 -9.32 10.02 -10.71
CA VAL A 197 -9.22 9.38 -9.40
C VAL A 197 -8.85 10.39 -8.31
N GLU A 198 -9.77 10.60 -7.37
CA GLU A 198 -9.55 11.38 -6.15
C GLU A 198 -9.22 12.88 -6.37
N PRO A 199 -10.07 13.65 -7.07
CA PRO A 199 -9.79 15.05 -7.45
C PRO A 199 -9.56 16.02 -6.31
N ASN A 200 -10.01 15.64 -5.11
CA ASN A 200 -9.91 16.48 -3.93
C ASN A 200 -8.91 15.92 -2.91
N TRP A 201 -8.00 15.03 -3.30
CA TRP A 201 -7.07 14.39 -2.36
C TRP A 201 -6.13 15.39 -1.67
N GLY A 202 -5.77 16.49 -2.34
CA GLY A 202 -5.02 17.60 -1.76
C GLY A 202 -5.72 18.32 -0.59
N ARG A 203 -7.00 18.01 -0.33
CA ARG A 203 -7.77 18.53 0.81
C ARG A 203 -7.77 17.62 2.03
N VAL A 204 -7.22 16.41 1.94
CA VAL A 204 -6.99 15.54 3.10
C VAL A 204 -5.87 16.16 3.94
N ARG A 205 -6.03 16.13 5.27
CA ARG A 205 -5.02 16.66 6.20
C ARG A 205 -3.69 15.89 5.99
N PRO A 206 -2.57 16.57 5.66
CA PRO A 206 -1.26 15.94 5.63
C PRO A 206 -0.84 15.46 7.02
N PHE A 207 0.03 14.46 7.08
CA PHE A 207 0.59 13.92 8.32
C PHE A 207 1.70 14.80 8.88
N VAL A 208 2.63 15.25 8.04
CA VAL A 208 3.81 16.04 8.41
C VAL A 208 3.86 17.35 7.63
N LEU A 209 3.40 17.38 6.37
CA LEU A 209 3.44 18.61 5.58
C LEU A 209 2.61 19.74 6.25
N ASP A 210 3.08 20.97 6.12
CA ASP A 210 2.35 22.17 6.58
C ASP A 210 1.06 22.35 5.76
N SER A 211 1.14 22.03 4.46
CA SER A 211 0.02 22.06 3.53
C SER A 211 0.27 21.09 2.37
N SER A 212 -0.79 20.74 1.63
CA SER A 212 -0.66 19.92 0.41
C SER A 212 0.19 20.56 -0.69
N SER A 213 0.41 21.88 -0.62
CA SER A 213 1.19 22.64 -1.59
C SER A 213 2.60 22.99 -1.12
N GLN A 214 3.06 22.49 0.03
CA GLN A 214 4.41 22.79 0.56
C GLN A 214 5.54 22.48 -0.43
N TYR A 215 5.43 21.38 -1.18
CA TYR A 215 6.38 20.98 -2.21
C TYR A 215 5.83 21.15 -3.64
N ARG A 216 5.07 22.23 -3.88
CA ARG A 216 4.57 22.53 -5.23
C ARG A 216 5.75 22.70 -6.20
N PRO A 217 5.82 21.95 -7.31
CA PRO A 217 6.89 22.09 -8.29
C PRO A 217 6.67 23.31 -9.19
N GLU A 218 7.65 23.58 -10.04
CA GLU A 218 7.48 24.50 -11.17
C GLU A 218 6.31 24.07 -12.06
N PRO A 219 5.59 25.03 -12.69
CA PRO A 219 4.53 24.70 -13.62
C PRO A 219 5.04 23.80 -14.76
N PRO A 220 4.21 22.86 -15.25
CA PRO A 220 4.59 22.05 -16.41
C PRO A 220 4.78 22.92 -17.65
N ILE A 221 5.50 22.37 -18.65
CA ILE A 221 5.61 23.01 -19.97
C ILE A 221 4.19 23.23 -20.51
N PRO A 222 3.83 24.48 -20.88
CA PRO A 222 2.49 24.77 -21.39
C PRO A 222 2.15 23.91 -22.60
N TYR A 223 0.88 23.56 -22.72
CA TYR A 223 0.36 22.88 -23.90
C TYR A 223 0.54 23.79 -25.13
N ASP A 224 1.34 23.35 -26.08
CA ASP A 224 1.62 24.06 -27.32
C ASP A 224 1.97 23.06 -28.41
N THR A 225 1.07 22.84 -29.37
CA THR A 225 1.29 21.89 -30.47
C THR A 225 1.96 22.54 -31.70
N SER A 226 2.43 23.78 -31.59
CA SER A 226 3.17 24.43 -32.67
C SER A 226 4.50 23.73 -32.95
N ALA A 227 4.90 23.71 -34.22
CA ALA A 227 6.15 23.10 -34.64
C ALA A 227 7.35 23.78 -33.94
N GLY A 228 8.21 22.98 -33.32
CA GLY A 228 9.39 23.46 -32.59
C GLY A 228 9.13 23.86 -31.13
N SER A 229 7.89 23.75 -30.64
CA SER A 229 7.60 24.00 -29.22
C SER A 229 8.31 22.96 -28.32
N ARG A 230 8.61 23.36 -27.08
CA ARG A 230 9.15 22.44 -26.06
C ARG A 230 8.17 21.30 -25.74
N TYR A 231 6.87 21.55 -25.87
CA TYR A 231 5.83 20.56 -25.62
C TYR A 231 5.82 19.47 -26.69
N VAL A 232 5.92 19.84 -27.98
CA VAL A 232 6.06 18.90 -29.10
C VAL A 232 7.33 18.07 -28.96
N ALA A 233 8.43 18.67 -28.49
CA ALA A 233 9.67 17.92 -28.24
C ALA A 233 9.47 16.79 -27.21
N GLN A 234 8.83 17.07 -26.06
CA GLN A 234 8.51 16.04 -25.06
C GLN A 234 7.51 15.00 -25.58
N MET A 235 6.48 15.42 -26.31
CA MET A 235 5.53 14.50 -26.93
C MET A 235 6.23 13.53 -27.89
N ARG A 236 7.13 14.03 -28.74
CA ARG A 236 7.91 13.21 -29.68
C ARG A 236 8.87 12.27 -28.95
N GLU A 237 9.49 12.71 -27.87
CA GLU A 237 10.32 11.83 -27.02
C GLU A 237 9.51 10.62 -26.55
N VAL A 238 8.32 10.85 -25.97
CA VAL A 238 7.44 9.74 -25.51
C VAL A 238 7.03 8.82 -26.66
N TYR A 239 6.63 9.38 -27.80
CA TYR A 239 6.25 8.62 -28.99
C TYR A 239 7.38 7.70 -29.48
N GLU A 240 8.57 8.27 -29.70
CA GLU A 240 9.73 7.55 -30.23
C GLU A 240 10.26 6.51 -29.24
N THR A 241 10.31 6.84 -27.94
CA THR A 241 10.70 5.89 -26.89
C THR A 241 9.71 4.73 -26.81
N GLY A 242 8.40 4.99 -26.84
CA GLY A 242 7.36 3.96 -26.80
C GLY A 242 7.48 2.95 -27.94
N LYS A 243 7.85 3.40 -29.15
CA LYS A 243 8.05 2.55 -30.32
C LYS A 243 9.33 1.70 -30.29
N ARG A 244 10.33 2.12 -29.51
CA ARG A 244 11.67 1.50 -29.50
C ARG A 244 12.07 0.93 -28.14
N LEU A 245 11.10 0.59 -27.29
CA LEU A 245 11.40 -0.01 -25.99
C LEU A 245 12.15 -1.34 -26.14
N THR A 246 13.27 -1.46 -25.43
CA THR A 246 14.00 -2.73 -25.26
C THR A 246 13.22 -3.67 -24.34
N ASP A 247 13.55 -4.96 -24.37
CA ASP A 247 12.91 -5.95 -23.48
C ASP A 247 13.13 -5.62 -22.00
N GLU A 248 14.31 -5.12 -21.65
CA GLU A 248 14.60 -4.64 -20.29
C GLU A 248 13.71 -3.46 -19.91
N GLN A 249 13.56 -2.47 -20.80
CA GLN A 249 12.68 -1.32 -20.52
C GLN A 249 11.21 -1.76 -20.36
N ARG A 250 10.74 -2.75 -21.14
CA ARG A 250 9.40 -3.35 -20.95
C ARG A 250 9.26 -4.08 -19.62
N ALA A 251 10.31 -4.78 -19.18
CA ALA A 251 10.32 -5.42 -17.87
C ALA A 251 10.26 -4.38 -16.74
N ILE A 252 11.02 -3.28 -16.85
CA ILE A 252 11.02 -2.18 -15.90
C ILE A 252 9.62 -1.52 -15.82
N THR A 253 8.97 -1.26 -16.95
CA THR A 253 7.62 -0.67 -16.96
C THR A 253 6.60 -1.61 -16.34
N ALA A 254 6.63 -2.90 -16.67
CA ALA A 254 5.73 -3.90 -16.09
C ALA A 254 5.92 -4.06 -14.57
N PHE A 255 7.16 -4.00 -14.10
CA PHE A 255 7.51 -4.11 -12.67
C PHE A 255 6.98 -2.91 -11.86
N TRP A 256 7.05 -1.69 -12.41
CA TRP A 256 6.65 -0.47 -11.72
C TRP A 256 5.21 0.01 -12.01
N ASP A 257 4.50 -0.59 -12.98
CA ASP A 257 3.15 -0.18 -13.39
C ASP A 257 2.21 0.02 -12.19
N CYS A 258 2.13 -0.99 -11.31
CA CYS A 258 1.39 -0.91 -10.04
C CYS A 258 -0.02 -0.27 -10.15
N ASN A 259 -0.67 -0.43 -11.29
CA ASN A 259 -1.96 0.17 -11.58
C ASN A 259 -3.08 -0.82 -11.21
N PRO A 260 -3.91 -0.54 -10.19
CA PRO A 260 -5.00 -1.44 -9.80
C PRO A 260 -6.17 -1.43 -10.80
N TYR A 261 -6.15 -0.56 -11.82
CA TYR A 261 -7.23 -0.35 -12.78
C TYR A 261 -6.94 -0.90 -14.18
N VAL A 262 -5.99 -1.84 -14.32
CA VAL A 262 -5.70 -2.42 -15.64
C VAL A 262 -6.90 -3.24 -16.10
N MET A 263 -7.63 -2.67 -17.06
CA MET A 263 -8.78 -3.28 -17.73
C MET A 263 -8.36 -3.84 -19.08
N HIS A 264 -8.70 -5.09 -19.33
CA HIS A 264 -8.54 -5.76 -20.61
C HIS A 264 -9.90 -5.87 -21.29
N VAL A 265 -9.96 -5.48 -22.56
CA VAL A 265 -11.14 -5.64 -23.41
C VAL A 265 -10.76 -6.57 -24.55
N GLN A 266 -11.39 -7.74 -24.62
CA GLN A 266 -11.23 -8.70 -25.71
C GLN A 266 -12.61 -9.08 -26.25
N GLY A 267 -12.99 -8.49 -27.39
CA GLY A 267 -14.36 -8.60 -27.90
C GLY A 267 -15.38 -8.04 -26.90
N HIS A 268 -16.37 -8.85 -26.51
CA HIS A 268 -17.38 -8.48 -25.50
C HIS A 268 -16.93 -8.77 -24.05
N THR A 269 -15.75 -9.35 -23.84
CA THR A 269 -15.26 -9.71 -22.51
C THR A 269 -14.41 -8.57 -21.93
N MET A 270 -14.79 -8.10 -20.75
CA MET A 270 -14.01 -7.15 -19.97
C MET A 270 -13.54 -7.82 -18.67
N PHE A 271 -12.24 -7.78 -18.40
CA PHE A 271 -11.68 -8.31 -17.14
C PHE A 271 -10.54 -7.42 -16.63
N ALA A 272 -10.38 -7.37 -15.30
CA ALA A 272 -9.36 -6.56 -14.64
C ALA A 272 -8.22 -7.43 -14.10
N THR A 273 -6.98 -6.96 -14.24
CA THR A 273 -5.83 -7.56 -13.57
C THR A 273 -5.63 -6.87 -12.22
N LYS A 274 -5.78 -7.62 -11.12
CA LYS A 274 -5.55 -7.08 -9.76
C LYS A 274 -4.05 -6.91 -9.52
N LYS A 275 -3.62 -5.67 -9.26
CA LYS A 275 -2.23 -5.31 -8.97
C LYS A 275 -2.13 -4.54 -7.66
N VAL A 276 -0.97 -4.59 -7.03
CA VAL A 276 -0.63 -3.70 -5.92
C VAL A 276 -0.54 -2.26 -6.41
N THR A 277 -0.84 -1.31 -5.53
CA THR A 277 -0.56 0.12 -5.78
C THR A 277 0.91 0.44 -5.51
N PRO A 278 1.45 1.57 -6.01
CA PRO A 278 2.84 1.95 -5.72
C PRO A 278 3.13 2.03 -4.22
N GLY A 279 2.15 2.51 -3.42
CA GLY A 279 2.26 2.50 -1.96
C GLY A 279 2.43 1.08 -1.39
N GLY A 280 1.64 0.12 -1.86
CA GLY A 280 1.79 -1.29 -1.46
C GLY A 280 3.14 -1.90 -1.86
N HIS A 281 3.65 -1.56 -3.04
CA HIS A 281 4.98 -1.99 -3.49
C HIS A 281 6.07 -1.47 -2.54
N TRP A 282 6.08 -0.16 -2.24
CA TRP A 282 7.07 0.43 -1.34
C TRP A 282 6.97 -0.07 0.11
N MET A 283 5.77 -0.38 0.60
CA MET A 283 5.60 -1.08 1.88
C MET A 283 6.22 -2.49 1.84
N GLY A 284 6.11 -3.20 0.71
CA GLY A 284 6.81 -4.46 0.49
C GLY A 284 8.33 -4.32 0.56
N ILE A 285 8.89 -3.30 -0.12
CA ILE A 285 10.33 -2.99 -0.10
C ILE A 285 10.81 -2.67 1.32
N ALA A 286 10.05 -1.87 2.08
CA ALA A 286 10.37 -1.59 3.48
C ALA A 286 10.44 -2.88 4.32
N GLY A 287 9.51 -3.82 4.08
CA GLY A 287 9.56 -5.15 4.71
C GLY A 287 10.80 -5.96 4.33
N ILE A 288 11.20 -5.96 3.05
CA ILE A 288 12.44 -6.62 2.60
C ILE A 288 13.66 -6.01 3.29
N ALA A 289 13.74 -4.67 3.35
CA ALA A 289 14.85 -3.97 3.98
C ALA A 289 14.92 -4.26 5.50
N ALA A 290 13.79 -4.25 6.20
CA ALA A 290 13.71 -4.58 7.63
C ALA A 290 14.18 -6.01 7.91
N ARG A 291 13.73 -6.99 7.12
CA ARG A 291 14.18 -8.38 7.21
C ARG A 291 15.69 -8.52 6.96
N LYS A 292 16.19 -7.88 5.90
CA LYS A 292 17.61 -7.90 5.55
C LYS A 292 18.48 -7.28 6.66
N ALA A 293 17.95 -6.28 7.37
CA ALA A 293 18.63 -5.63 8.49
C ALA A 293 18.52 -6.42 9.82
N GLY A 294 17.78 -7.53 9.86
CA GLY A 294 17.49 -8.25 11.10
C GLY A 294 16.74 -7.39 12.11
N ALA A 295 15.89 -6.47 11.63
CA ALA A 295 15.19 -5.52 12.48
C ALA A 295 14.19 -6.23 13.41
N ASP A 296 14.20 -5.84 14.69
CA ASP A 296 13.19 -6.26 15.65
C ASP A 296 11.80 -5.66 15.32
N PRO A 297 10.73 -6.05 16.04
CA PRO A 297 9.37 -5.58 15.75
C PRO A 297 9.21 -4.06 15.86
N LEU A 298 9.86 -3.42 16.83
CA LEU A 298 9.74 -1.98 17.05
C LEU A 298 10.48 -1.21 15.95
N ARG A 299 11.71 -1.60 15.63
CA ARG A 299 12.46 -1.01 14.51
C ARG A 299 11.75 -1.21 13.18
N SER A 300 11.11 -2.37 12.99
CA SER A 300 10.27 -2.64 11.81
C SER A 300 9.03 -1.75 11.77
N ALA A 301 8.34 -1.56 12.90
CA ALA A 301 7.19 -0.67 12.99
C ALA A 301 7.55 0.80 12.74
N ASP A 302 8.69 1.28 13.25
CA ASP A 302 9.21 2.62 12.96
C ASP A 302 9.47 2.81 11.46
N ALA A 303 10.15 1.83 10.82
CA ALA A 303 10.40 1.87 9.38
C ALA A 303 9.10 1.89 8.56
N TYR A 304 8.11 1.07 8.94
CA TYR A 304 6.79 1.08 8.29
C TYR A 304 6.04 2.38 8.49
N ALA A 305 6.00 2.91 9.71
CA ALA A 305 5.32 4.17 10.01
C ALA A 305 5.90 5.32 9.19
N ARG A 306 7.24 5.50 9.21
CA ARG A 306 7.92 6.55 8.43
C ARG A 306 7.67 6.41 6.93
N THR A 307 7.78 5.19 6.41
CA THR A 307 7.54 4.91 4.98
C THR A 307 6.11 5.24 4.60
N ALA A 308 5.13 4.75 5.37
CA ALA A 308 3.73 4.95 5.08
C ALA A 308 3.29 6.42 5.20
N ILE A 309 3.80 7.14 6.22
CA ILE A 309 3.58 8.58 6.39
C ILE A 309 4.14 9.36 5.20
N ALA A 310 5.39 9.10 4.80
CA ALA A 310 6.02 9.77 3.67
C ALA A 310 5.29 9.49 2.35
N LEU A 311 4.83 8.25 2.14
CA LEU A 311 4.01 7.90 0.99
C LEU A 311 2.68 8.65 1.00
N ALA A 312 1.96 8.68 2.13
CA ALA A 312 0.67 9.36 2.24
C ALA A 312 0.79 10.87 1.94
N ASP A 313 1.80 11.54 2.49
CA ASP A 313 2.06 12.96 2.21
C ASP A 313 2.54 13.19 0.78
N GLY A 314 3.34 12.28 0.21
CA GLY A 314 3.71 12.30 -1.20
C GLY A 314 2.50 12.16 -2.14
N PHE A 315 1.52 11.33 -1.78
CA PHE A 315 0.25 11.21 -2.51
C PHE A 315 -0.59 12.49 -2.38
N ILE A 316 -0.67 13.09 -1.19
CA ILE A 316 -1.37 14.38 -1.00
C ILE A 316 -0.75 15.48 -1.86
N SER A 317 0.59 15.64 -1.81
CA SER A 317 1.31 16.65 -2.58
C SER A 317 1.21 16.44 -4.09
N SER A 318 1.41 15.20 -4.56
CA SER A 318 1.36 14.92 -6.00
C SER A 318 -0.05 15.00 -6.57
N TRP A 319 -1.10 14.64 -5.83
CA TRP A 319 -2.48 14.82 -6.29
C TRP A 319 -2.89 16.29 -6.34
N GLU A 320 -2.47 17.11 -5.37
CA GLU A 320 -2.66 18.56 -5.44
C GLU A 320 -2.10 19.13 -6.75
N GLU A 321 -0.88 18.76 -7.13
CA GLU A 321 -0.29 19.21 -8.41
C GLU A 321 -1.01 18.64 -9.64
N LYS A 322 -1.38 17.36 -9.64
CA LYS A 322 -2.10 16.72 -10.77
C LYS A 322 -3.40 17.45 -11.10
N TYR A 323 -4.16 17.82 -10.08
CA TYR A 323 -5.44 18.49 -10.25
C TYR A 323 -5.32 20.01 -10.43
N ARG A 324 -4.23 20.62 -9.95
CA ARG A 324 -3.89 22.02 -10.25
C ARG A 324 -3.51 22.23 -11.71
N SER A 325 -2.61 21.40 -12.23
CA SER A 325 -2.12 21.53 -13.61
C SER A 325 -3.08 20.93 -14.63
N GLY A 326 -3.76 19.84 -14.29
CA GLY A 326 -4.75 19.20 -15.16
C GLY A 326 -4.18 18.78 -16.51
N MET A 327 -2.91 18.37 -16.57
CA MET A 327 -2.22 18.04 -17.83
C MET A 327 -2.78 16.79 -18.52
N PRO A 328 -2.87 16.76 -19.86
CA PRO A 328 -3.32 15.60 -20.61
C PRO A 328 -2.30 14.46 -20.52
N ARG A 329 -2.78 13.23 -20.73
CA ARG A 329 -1.90 12.06 -20.89
C ARG A 329 -1.26 12.09 -22.29
N PRO A 330 -0.03 11.56 -22.47
CA PRO A 330 0.62 11.54 -23.77
C PRO A 330 -0.22 10.89 -24.88
N GLU A 331 -0.88 9.76 -24.60
CA GLU A 331 -1.75 9.05 -25.57
C GLU A 331 -2.83 9.96 -26.16
N THR A 332 -3.44 10.83 -25.37
CA THR A 332 -4.51 11.73 -25.83
C THR A 332 -4.00 12.67 -26.90
N VAL A 333 -2.79 13.17 -26.73
CA VAL A 333 -2.20 14.16 -27.63
C VAL A 333 -1.54 13.47 -28.83
N ILE A 334 -0.81 12.39 -28.60
CA ILE A 334 -0.16 11.62 -29.67
C ILE A 334 -1.22 11.10 -30.66
N ASN A 335 -2.31 10.50 -30.16
CA ASN A 335 -3.34 9.95 -31.03
C ASN A 335 -4.06 11.06 -31.81
N ALA A 336 -4.28 12.23 -31.20
CA ALA A 336 -4.97 13.33 -31.86
C ALA A 336 -4.10 14.18 -32.80
N GLN A 337 -2.77 14.18 -32.65
CA GLN A 337 -1.89 15.14 -33.33
C GLN A 337 -0.77 14.49 -34.15
N LEU A 338 -0.50 13.20 -33.97
CA LEU A 338 0.65 12.53 -34.57
C LEU A 338 0.30 11.19 -35.22
N ASP A 339 -0.31 10.27 -34.48
CA ASP A 339 -0.52 8.89 -34.91
C ASP A 339 -1.71 8.28 -34.16
N GLU A 340 -2.88 8.21 -34.80
CA GLU A 340 -4.10 7.64 -34.22
C GLU A 340 -3.98 6.15 -33.84
N THR A 341 -2.95 5.45 -34.32
CA THR A 341 -2.76 4.00 -34.15
C THR A 341 -1.60 3.61 -33.22
N TRP A 342 -0.97 4.60 -32.57
CA TRP A 342 0.15 4.39 -31.63
C TRP A 342 -0.25 3.62 -30.37
#